data_AF-A0AAZ3RX93-F1
#
_entry.id   AF-A0AAZ3RX93-F1
#
_cell.length_a   1.000
_cell.length_b   1.000
_cell.length_c   1.000
_cell.angle_alpha   90.00
_cell.angle_beta   90.00
_cell.angle_gamma   90.00
#
_symmetry.space_group_name_H-M   'P 1'
#
loop_
_entity.id
_entity.type
_entity.pdbx_description
1 polymer ?
#
loop_
_entity_poly.entity_id
_entity_poly.type
_entity_poly.pdbx_seq_one_letter_code
_entity_poly.pdbx_strand_id
1 'polypeptide(L)'
;LPTHPVPHPQAMAAGTETVHYIHLHNSSQSVLEALRTQRREGLFCDVTVRIHDASLRAHACVLAAGSPFFQDKLLLGHSEISVPPLVPAETVKQLVDFMYSGSLVVVQSQALSINIIERKLLSRSFILGYPPR
;
A
#
# COMPACT_ATOMS: atom_id res chain seq x y z
N LEU A 1 47.65 34.83 52.33
CA LEU A 1 46.17 34.84 52.30
C LEU A 1 45.73 34.61 50.85
N PRO A 2 44.65 33.87 50.59
CA PRO A 2 44.65 32.56 49.95
C PRO A 2 44.51 32.61 48.42
N THR A 3 45.13 31.64 47.76
CA THR A 3 44.95 31.31 46.35
C THR A 3 43.56 30.72 46.11
N HIS A 4 42.69 31.43 45.40
CA HIS A 4 41.44 30.85 44.89
C HIS A 4 41.76 29.92 43.69
N PRO A 5 41.20 28.71 43.63
CA PRO A 5 41.42 27.79 42.52
C PRO A 5 40.61 28.24 41.29
N VAL A 6 41.24 28.13 40.11
CA VAL A 6 40.61 28.34 38.80
C VAL A 6 39.61 27.20 38.54
N PRO A 7 38.34 27.47 38.22
CA PRO A 7 37.42 26.42 37.80
C PRO A 7 37.85 25.93 36.41
N HIS A 8 38.10 24.63 36.28
CA HIS A 8 38.23 23.96 34.99
C HIS A 8 36.93 24.12 34.17
N PRO A 9 37.01 24.21 32.84
CA PRO A 9 35.83 24.14 31.98
C PRO A 9 35.12 22.81 32.22
N GLN A 10 33.91 22.86 32.79
CA GLN A 10 33.05 21.70 32.93
C GLN A 10 32.77 21.10 31.55
N ALA A 11 32.91 19.78 31.52
CA ALA A 11 32.62 18.92 30.40
C ALA A 11 31.24 19.18 29.81
N MET A 12 31.23 19.05 28.48
CA MET A 12 30.11 18.93 27.56
C MET A 12 28.81 18.38 28.20
N ALA A 13 27.73 19.13 28.07
CA ALA A 13 26.38 18.57 28.08
C ALA A 13 25.74 18.92 26.74
N ALA A 14 26.10 18.16 25.71
CA ALA A 14 25.23 18.03 24.54
C ALA A 14 23.96 17.36 25.06
N GLY A 15 22.87 18.11 25.17
CA GLY A 15 21.57 17.55 25.53
C GLY A 15 21.20 16.51 24.50
N THR A 16 21.37 15.24 24.84
CA THR A 16 20.83 14.12 24.07
C THR A 16 19.31 14.18 24.24
N GLU A 17 18.61 14.77 23.29
CA GLU A 17 17.16 14.61 23.19
C GLU A 17 16.82 13.13 23.12
N THR A 18 16.10 12.61 24.12
CA THR A 18 15.62 11.24 24.13
C THR A 18 14.37 11.15 23.26
N VAL A 19 14.52 10.63 22.04
CA VAL A 19 13.40 10.34 21.16
C VAL A 19 12.66 9.10 21.66
N HIS A 20 11.42 9.27 22.10
CA HIS A 20 10.53 8.16 22.47
C HIS A 20 9.70 7.72 21.26
N TYR A 21 9.96 6.50 20.77
CA TYR A 21 9.16 5.89 19.70
C TYR A 21 8.00 5.11 20.30
N ILE A 22 6.76 5.55 20.04
CA ILE A 22 5.55 4.81 20.42
C ILE A 22 5.11 3.97 19.23
N HIS A 23 5.33 2.66 19.30
CA HIS A 23 4.87 1.72 18.28
C HIS A 23 3.50 1.16 18.66
N LEU A 24 2.47 1.55 17.90
CA LEU A 24 1.15 0.94 18.00
C LEU A 24 1.20 -0.45 17.34
N HIS A 25 1.07 -1.49 18.17
CA HIS A 25 1.02 -2.88 17.70
C HIS A 25 -0.17 -3.06 16.74
N ASN A 26 0.05 -3.70 15.58
CA ASN A 26 -0.95 -3.93 14.53
C ASN A 26 -1.58 -2.66 13.90
N SER A 27 -0.93 -1.51 14.01
CA SER A 27 -1.40 -0.26 13.38
C SER A 27 -1.66 -0.39 11.89
N SER A 28 -0.82 -1.12 11.15
CA SER A 28 -1.00 -1.35 9.71
C SER A 28 -2.30 -2.11 9.38
N GLN A 29 -2.65 -3.12 10.17
CA GLN A 29 -3.88 -3.89 9.99
C GLN A 29 -5.11 -3.05 10.31
N SER A 30 -5.06 -2.27 11.39
CA SER A 30 -6.16 -1.36 11.75
C SER A 30 -6.41 -0.30 10.66
N VAL A 31 -5.33 0.26 10.07
CA VAL A 31 -5.45 1.19 8.95
C VAL A 31 -6.04 0.51 7.70
N LEU A 32 -5.57 -0.69 7.35
CA LEU A 32 -6.12 -1.45 6.21
C LEU A 32 -7.62 -1.74 6.39
N GLU A 33 -8.03 -2.13 7.61
CA GLU A 33 -9.43 -2.40 7.92
C GLU A 33 -10.30 -1.14 7.86
N ALA A 34 -9.78 0.01 8.31
CA ALA A 34 -10.42 1.31 8.16
C ALA A 34 -10.59 1.68 6.67
N LEU A 35 -9.52 1.54 5.86
CA LEU A 35 -9.56 1.78 4.42
C LEU A 35 -10.56 0.85 3.71
N ARG A 36 -10.65 -0.40 4.14
CA ARG A 36 -11.61 -1.39 3.62
C ARG A 36 -13.05 -0.96 3.90
N THR A 37 -13.29 -0.43 5.09
CA THR A 37 -14.60 0.10 5.49
C THR A 37 -14.97 1.33 4.68
N GLN A 38 -14.05 2.29 4.55
CA GLN A 38 -14.22 3.47 3.70
C GLN A 38 -14.56 3.09 2.25
N ARG A 39 -13.86 2.11 1.69
CA ARG A 39 -14.13 1.60 0.33
C ARG A 39 -15.56 1.05 0.21
N ARG A 40 -16.02 0.26 1.18
CA ARG A 40 -17.38 -0.31 1.20
C ARG A 40 -18.46 0.76 1.30
N GLU A 41 -18.19 1.83 2.03
CA GLU A 41 -19.09 2.98 2.18
C GLU A 41 -18.95 4.00 1.05
N GLY A 42 -17.95 3.84 0.18
CA GLY A 42 -17.67 4.76 -0.93
C GLY A 42 -17.07 6.09 -0.49
N LEU A 43 -16.53 6.15 0.73
CA LEU A 43 -15.83 7.32 1.29
C LEU A 43 -14.44 7.43 0.68
N PHE A 44 -14.02 8.66 0.37
CA PHE A 44 -12.68 9.00 -0.16
C PHE A 44 -12.23 8.25 -1.43
N CYS A 45 -13.11 7.46 -2.04
CA CYS A 45 -12.79 6.73 -3.27
C CYS A 45 -12.70 7.70 -4.45
N ASP A 46 -11.49 7.85 -4.98
CA ASP A 46 -11.10 8.80 -6.03
C ASP A 46 -10.86 8.14 -7.39
N VAL A 47 -10.89 6.80 -7.45
CA VAL A 47 -10.75 6.03 -8.70
C VAL A 47 -11.86 5.01 -8.85
N THR A 48 -12.28 4.77 -10.10
CA THR A 48 -13.23 3.73 -10.46
C THR A 48 -12.57 2.70 -11.38
N VAL A 49 -12.63 1.42 -10.99
CA VAL A 49 -12.14 0.31 -11.80
C VAL A 49 -13.32 -0.31 -12.54
N ARG A 50 -13.29 -0.29 -13.88
CA ARG A 50 -14.32 -0.89 -14.74
C ARG A 50 -13.91 -2.27 -15.21
N ILE A 51 -14.78 -3.25 -15.01
CA ILE A 51 -14.53 -4.65 -15.34
C ILE A 51 -15.80 -5.22 -15.97
N HIS A 52 -15.76 -5.44 -17.28
CA HIS A 52 -16.96 -5.77 -18.07
C HIS A 52 -18.09 -4.75 -17.81
N ASP A 53 -19.26 -5.23 -17.38
CA ASP A 53 -20.45 -4.43 -17.07
C ASP A 53 -20.51 -3.97 -15.60
N ALA A 54 -19.47 -4.29 -14.80
CA ALA A 54 -19.37 -3.89 -13.41
C ALA A 54 -18.35 -2.75 -13.22
N SER A 55 -18.58 -1.93 -12.21
CA SER A 55 -17.63 -0.90 -11.75
C SER A 55 -17.42 -1.00 -10.25
N LEU A 56 -16.19 -0.71 -9.81
CA LEU A 56 -15.80 -0.78 -8.41
C LEU A 56 -15.05 0.50 -8.03
N ARG A 57 -15.54 1.20 -7.00
CA ARG A 57 -14.87 2.38 -6.44
C ARG A 57 -13.78 1.96 -5.47
N ALA A 58 -12.64 2.62 -5.55
CA ALA A 58 -11.47 2.37 -4.71
C ALA A 58 -10.65 3.65 -4.49
N HIS A 59 -9.64 3.56 -3.63
CA HIS A 59 -8.62 4.58 -3.41
C HIS A 59 -7.42 4.34 -4.34
N ALA A 60 -7.02 5.39 -5.05
CA ALA A 60 -5.90 5.40 -5.97
C ALA A 60 -4.60 5.01 -5.27
N CYS A 61 -4.38 5.53 -4.05
CA CYS A 61 -3.19 5.22 -3.27
C CYS A 61 -3.05 3.73 -2.94
N VAL A 62 -4.16 3.06 -2.58
CA VAL A 62 -4.16 1.62 -2.27
C VAL A 62 -3.93 0.81 -3.54
N LEU A 63 -4.59 1.16 -4.65
CA LEU A 63 -4.40 0.45 -5.92
C LEU A 63 -2.98 0.62 -6.47
N ALA A 64 -2.42 1.84 -6.41
CA ALA A 64 -1.06 2.13 -6.85
C ALA A 64 -0.02 1.38 -6.00
N ALA A 65 -0.23 1.28 -4.69
CA ALA A 65 0.64 0.50 -3.81
C ALA A 65 0.53 -1.01 -4.06
N GLY A 66 -0.67 -1.49 -4.41
CA GLY A 66 -0.94 -2.92 -4.62
C GLY A 66 -0.60 -3.46 -6.01
N SER A 67 -0.54 -2.60 -7.04
CA SER A 67 -0.21 -3.03 -8.41
C SER A 67 0.43 -1.91 -9.24
N PRO A 68 1.56 -2.20 -9.92
CA PRO A 68 2.18 -1.27 -10.86
C PRO A 68 1.28 -0.90 -12.03
N PHE A 69 0.43 -1.82 -12.47
CA PHE A 69 -0.51 -1.55 -13.56
C PHE A 69 -1.47 -0.41 -13.20
N PHE A 70 -2.02 -0.42 -11.98
CA PHE A 70 -2.87 0.67 -11.51
C PHE A 70 -2.05 1.94 -11.28
N GLN A 71 -0.84 1.82 -10.74
CA GLN A 71 0.06 2.96 -10.55
C GLN A 71 0.33 3.70 -11.86
N ASP A 72 0.72 3.01 -12.93
CA ASP A 72 1.02 3.62 -14.23
C ASP A 72 -0.20 4.35 -14.80
N LYS A 73 -1.39 3.74 -14.70
CA LYS A 73 -2.65 4.35 -15.16
C LYS A 73 -3.01 5.60 -14.35
N LEU A 74 -2.85 5.55 -13.04
CA LEU A 74 -3.10 6.68 -12.14
C LEU A 74 -2.11 7.82 -12.37
N LEU A 75 -0.83 7.51 -12.62
CA LEU A 75 0.20 8.49 -12.96
C LEU A 75 -0.10 9.20 -14.29
N LEU A 76 -0.72 8.49 -15.24
CA LEU A 76 -1.24 9.08 -16.47
C LEU A 76 -2.51 9.93 -16.28
N GLY A 77 -2.99 10.10 -15.03
CA GLY A 77 -4.15 10.92 -14.70
C GLY A 77 -5.50 10.23 -14.91
N HIS A 78 -5.54 8.89 -15.04
CA HIS A 78 -6.79 8.18 -15.24
C HIS A 78 -7.53 8.01 -13.91
N SER A 79 -8.68 8.68 -13.74
CA SER A 79 -9.62 8.43 -12.63
C SER A 79 -10.54 7.22 -12.87
N GLU A 80 -10.56 6.71 -14.10
CA GLU A 80 -11.29 5.51 -14.48
C GLU A 80 -10.34 4.52 -15.17
N ILE A 81 -10.22 3.31 -14.62
CA ILE A 81 -9.29 2.28 -15.10
C ILE A 81 -10.08 1.08 -15.60
N SER A 82 -10.01 0.83 -16.90
CA SER A 82 -10.64 -0.34 -17.52
C SER A 82 -9.72 -1.55 -17.48
N VAL A 83 -10.18 -2.64 -16.87
CA VAL A 83 -9.48 -3.92 -16.85
C VAL A 83 -9.83 -4.71 -18.13
N PRO A 84 -8.85 -5.36 -18.78
CA PRO A 84 -9.12 -6.16 -19.97
C PRO A 84 -10.17 -7.26 -19.72
N PRO A 85 -11.07 -7.53 -20.68
CA PRO A 85 -12.16 -8.52 -20.54
C PRO A 85 -11.68 -9.97 -20.46
N LEU A 86 -10.36 -10.19 -20.59
CA LEU A 86 -9.73 -11.49 -20.37
C LEU A 86 -9.69 -11.85 -18.87
N VAL A 87 -9.81 -10.87 -17.98
CA VAL A 87 -9.77 -11.08 -16.53
C VAL A 87 -11.19 -11.09 -15.97
N PRO A 88 -11.64 -12.19 -15.34
CA PRO A 88 -12.98 -12.26 -14.76
C PRO A 88 -13.22 -11.17 -13.69
N ALA A 89 -14.44 -10.64 -13.62
CA ALA A 89 -14.81 -9.62 -12.64
C ALA A 89 -14.57 -10.06 -11.18
N GLU A 90 -14.86 -11.32 -10.87
CA GLU A 90 -14.62 -11.89 -9.55
C GLU A 90 -13.13 -11.89 -9.18
N THR A 91 -12.27 -12.20 -10.14
CA THR A 91 -10.82 -12.20 -9.99
C THR A 91 -10.29 -10.80 -9.69
N VAL A 92 -10.79 -9.77 -10.35
CA VAL A 92 -10.41 -8.38 -10.04
C VAL A 92 -10.93 -7.95 -8.67
N LYS A 93 -12.15 -8.35 -8.30
CA LYS A 93 -12.71 -8.07 -6.97
C LYS A 93 -11.86 -8.71 -5.87
N GLN A 94 -11.46 -9.97 -6.03
CA GLN A 94 -10.57 -10.66 -5.09
C GLN A 94 -9.21 -9.97 -4.98
N LEU A 95 -8.65 -9.50 -6.11
CA LEU A 95 -7.40 -8.75 -6.10
C LEU A 95 -7.53 -7.44 -5.33
N VAL A 96 -8.60 -6.67 -5.58
CA VAL A 96 -8.84 -5.45 -4.82
C VAL A 96 -9.05 -5.77 -3.35
N ASP A 97 -9.87 -6.77 -3.00
CA ASP A 97 -10.05 -7.18 -1.61
C ASP A 97 -8.74 -7.63 -0.94
N PHE A 98 -7.83 -8.27 -1.68
CA PHE A 98 -6.48 -8.57 -1.21
C PHE A 98 -5.69 -7.30 -0.89
N MET A 99 -5.71 -6.27 -1.75
CA MET A 99 -5.03 -5.00 -1.47
C MET A 99 -5.53 -4.31 -0.18
N TYR A 100 -6.79 -4.54 0.20
CA TYR A 100 -7.39 -3.97 1.41
C TYR A 100 -7.36 -4.90 2.64
N SER A 101 -6.89 -6.14 2.50
CA SER A 101 -6.86 -7.12 3.61
C SER A 101 -5.49 -7.77 3.82
N GLY A 102 -4.57 -7.60 2.87
CA GLY A 102 -3.27 -8.28 2.86
C GLY A 102 -3.35 -9.80 2.70
N SER A 103 -4.55 -10.37 2.47
CA SER A 103 -4.77 -11.82 2.41
C SER A 103 -5.60 -12.19 1.19
N LEU A 104 -5.08 -13.10 0.36
CA LEU A 104 -5.77 -13.60 -0.82
C LEU A 104 -6.25 -15.02 -0.54
N VAL A 105 -7.57 -15.22 -0.50
CA VAL A 105 -8.16 -16.55 -0.36
C VAL A 105 -8.40 -17.11 -1.76
N VAL A 106 -7.72 -18.21 -2.07
CA VAL A 106 -7.76 -18.85 -3.38
C VAL A 106 -8.50 -20.18 -3.28
N VAL A 107 -9.58 -20.33 -4.03
CA VAL A 107 -10.22 -21.64 -4.23
C VAL A 107 -9.51 -22.36 -5.37
N GLN A 108 -9.23 -23.66 -5.23
CA GLN A 108 -8.40 -24.44 -6.15
C GLN A 108 -8.90 -24.42 -7.62
N SER A 109 -10.19 -24.23 -7.85
CA SER A 109 -10.80 -24.03 -9.18
C SER A 109 -10.45 -22.69 -9.84
N GLN A 110 -9.99 -21.69 -9.07
CA GLN A 110 -9.59 -20.36 -9.55
C GLN A 110 -8.05 -20.18 -9.61
N ALA A 111 -7.26 -21.22 -9.34
CA ALA A 111 -5.79 -21.18 -9.40
C ALA A 111 -5.24 -20.77 -10.80
N LEU A 112 -6.00 -21.05 -11.86
CA LEU A 112 -5.68 -20.61 -13.23
C LEU A 112 -5.79 -19.09 -13.39
N SER A 113 -6.79 -18.48 -12.76
CA SER A 113 -7.00 -17.02 -12.78
C SER A 113 -5.87 -16.28 -12.06
N ILE A 114 -5.25 -16.90 -11.05
CA ILE A 114 -4.11 -16.31 -10.33
C ILE A 114 -2.84 -16.28 -11.15
N ASN A 115 -2.57 -17.30 -11.97
CA ASN A 115 -1.47 -17.22 -12.92
C ASN A 115 -1.66 -16.07 -13.92
N ILE A 116 -2.91 -15.73 -14.25
CA ILE A 116 -3.24 -14.59 -15.10
C ILE A 116 -3.07 -13.27 -14.33
N ILE A 117 -3.51 -13.17 -13.06
CA ILE A 117 -3.26 -12.00 -12.21
C ILE A 117 -1.76 -11.77 -12.01
N GLU A 118 -1.03 -12.82 -11.61
CA GLU A 118 0.41 -12.77 -11.38
C GLU A 118 1.17 -12.36 -12.63
N ARG A 119 0.83 -12.90 -13.80
CA ARG A 119 1.54 -12.59 -15.05
C ARG A 119 1.15 -11.25 -15.67
N LYS A 120 0.02 -10.64 -15.29
CA LYS A 120 -0.57 -9.50 -16.02
C LYS A 120 -0.82 -8.26 -15.18
N LEU A 121 -1.10 -8.39 -13.88
CA LEU A 121 -1.27 -7.27 -12.95
C LEU A 121 -0.20 -7.22 -11.84
N LEU A 122 0.40 -8.35 -11.45
CA LEU A 122 1.41 -8.42 -10.38
C LEU A 122 2.83 -8.81 -10.90
N SER A 123 3.02 -8.90 -12.22
CA SER A 123 4.23 -9.41 -12.84
C SER A 123 5.44 -8.50 -12.61
N ARG A 124 6.20 -8.78 -11.56
CA ARG A 124 7.67 -8.88 -11.47
C ARG A 124 8.58 -7.96 -12.30
N SER A 125 8.28 -6.66 -12.38
CA SER A 125 9.33 -5.64 -12.31
C SER A 125 9.31 -4.83 -11.00
N PHE A 126 8.34 -5.05 -10.10
CA PHE A 126 8.08 -4.05 -9.05
C PHE A 126 7.94 -4.55 -7.61
N ILE A 127 7.77 -5.86 -7.35
CA ILE A 127 7.62 -6.35 -5.96
C ILE A 127 8.97 -6.46 -5.22
N LEU A 128 10.11 -6.18 -5.88
CA LEU A 128 11.43 -6.27 -5.24
C LEU A 128 12.39 -5.10 -5.51
N GLY A 129 11.96 -4.03 -6.20
CA GLY A 129 12.80 -2.83 -6.36
C GLY A 129 14.19 -3.06 -6.97
N TYR A 130 14.37 -4.06 -7.84
CA TYR A 130 15.63 -4.28 -8.55
C TYR A 130 15.45 -4.10 -10.07
N PRO A 131 16.14 -3.12 -10.69
CA PRO A 131 16.20 -3.02 -12.15
C PRO A 131 17.00 -4.20 -12.73
N PRO A 132 16.62 -4.74 -13.89
CA PRO A 132 17.45 -5.70 -14.61
C PRO A 132 18.72 -5.01 -15.12
N ARG A 133 19.88 -5.63 -14.84
CA ARG A 133 21.14 -5.30 -15.52
C ARG A 133 21.16 -5.96 -16.90
#